data_AF-A0A3C0BMF8-F1
#
_entry.id   AF-A0A3C0BMF8-F1
#
_cell.length_a   1.000
_cell.length_b   1.000
_cell.length_c   1.000
_cell.angle_alpha   90.00
_cell.angle_beta   90.00
_cell.angle_gamma   90.00
#
_symmetry.space_group_name_H-M   'P 1'
#
loop_
_entity.id
_entity.type
_entity.pdbx_description
1 polymer ?
#
loop_
_entity_poly.entity_id
_entity_poly.type
_entity_poly.pdbx_seq_one_letter_code
_entity_poly.pdbx_strand_id
1 'polypeptide(L)'
;MKNTDSLVFFTEDYGRKSAGRNETLFTTANGYLGLRGDYEEKEGCTHKGTYINGFYDTEPITYGENAYGYAKNHETILNLPDPKHIELSINGKPFSTLRGVQSFRMSLDFRTGVMTRTVRCVP
;
A
#
# COMPACT_ATOMS: atom_id res chain seq x y z
N MET A 1 -6.30 25.05 17.39
CA MET A 1 -4.91 24.80 17.85
C MET A 1 -4.43 23.52 17.17
N LYS A 2 -3.63 23.61 16.11
CA LYS A 2 -3.07 22.41 15.45
C LYS A 2 -1.98 21.85 16.36
N ASN A 3 -2.09 20.58 16.74
CA ASN A 3 -1.14 19.93 17.61
C ASN A 3 0.15 19.62 16.84
N THR A 4 1.04 20.61 16.76
CA THR A 4 2.30 20.57 15.98
C THR A 4 3.35 19.61 16.58
N ASP A 5 3.07 19.02 17.75
CA ASP A 5 3.91 17.99 18.39
C ASP A 5 3.55 16.55 18.01
N SER A 6 2.58 16.36 17.12
CA SER A 6 2.21 15.04 16.60
C SER A 6 2.89 14.80 15.25
N LEU A 7 3.84 13.87 15.21
CA LEU A 7 4.46 13.32 14.00
C LEU A 7 3.51 12.35 13.30
N VAL A 8 2.27 12.80 13.06
CA VAL A 8 1.18 12.01 12.50
C VAL A 8 0.76 12.60 11.17
N PHE A 9 0.92 11.82 10.10
CA PHE A 9 0.37 12.12 8.78
C PHE A 9 -1.02 11.49 8.66
N PHE A 10 -2.00 12.16 8.08
CA PHE A 10 -3.33 11.59 7.90
C PHE A 10 -4.05 12.13 6.66
N THR A 11 -5.06 11.38 6.20
CA THR A 11 -6.00 11.79 5.16
C THR A 11 -7.40 11.28 5.49
N GLU A 12 -8.40 12.04 5.06
CA GLU A 12 -9.81 11.65 5.04
C GLU A 12 -10.29 11.37 3.61
N ASP A 13 -9.45 11.62 2.60
CA ASP A 13 -9.78 11.34 1.21
C ASP A 13 -9.74 9.83 0.96
N TYR A 14 -10.81 9.29 0.38
CA TYR A 14 -10.92 7.89 0.01
C TYR A 14 -11.55 7.69 -1.37
N GLY A 15 -11.52 6.45 -1.84
CA GLY A 15 -12.07 6.05 -3.13
C GLY A 15 -11.04 6.01 -4.25
N ARG A 16 -11.50 5.63 -5.45
CA ARG A 16 -10.60 5.27 -6.57
C ARG A 16 -9.64 6.39 -7.00
N LYS A 17 -10.02 7.66 -6.84
CA LYS A 17 -9.18 8.80 -7.22
C LYS A 17 -8.00 9.01 -6.27
N SER A 18 -8.15 8.70 -4.99
CA SER A 18 -7.10 8.86 -3.98
C SER A 18 -6.37 7.56 -3.64
N ALA A 19 -6.90 6.39 -4.03
CA ALA A 19 -6.36 5.07 -3.70
C ALA A 19 -4.86 4.95 -3.98
N GLY A 20 -4.41 5.09 -5.23
CA GLY A 20 -2.98 4.95 -5.56
C GLY A 20 -2.05 5.94 -4.83
N ARG A 21 -2.52 7.17 -4.56
CA ARG A 21 -1.79 8.16 -3.75
C ARG A 21 -1.66 7.68 -2.31
N ASN A 22 -2.76 7.28 -1.69
CA ASN A 22 -2.81 6.86 -0.30
C ASN A 22 -1.99 5.57 -0.10
N GLU A 23 -2.10 4.60 -1.00
CA GLU A 23 -1.31 3.37 -0.97
C GLU A 23 0.19 3.64 -0.92
N THR A 24 0.67 4.63 -1.69
CA THR A 24 2.07 5.01 -1.68
C THR A 24 2.43 5.73 -0.38
N LEU A 25 1.68 6.76 -0.01
CA LEU A 25 2.01 7.64 1.13
C LEU A 25 1.92 6.94 2.49
N PHE A 26 1.07 5.92 2.62
CA PHE A 26 0.84 5.19 3.87
C PHE A 26 1.53 3.81 3.88
N THR A 27 2.53 3.60 3.03
CA THR A 27 3.38 2.41 3.04
C THR A 27 4.10 2.28 4.39
N THR A 28 4.18 1.05 4.91
CA THR A 28 4.96 0.73 6.11
C THR A 28 6.03 -0.30 5.77
N ALA A 29 7.19 -0.22 6.41
CA ALA A 29 8.31 -1.12 6.16
C ALA A 29 9.26 -1.17 7.37
N ASN A 30 10.04 -2.26 7.45
CA ASN A 30 11.07 -2.45 8.49
C ASN A 30 12.48 -2.70 7.92
N GLY A 31 12.69 -2.40 6.63
CA GLY A 31 13.94 -2.64 5.91
C GLY A 31 14.08 -4.06 5.33
N TYR A 32 13.30 -5.02 5.82
CA TYR A 32 13.21 -6.38 5.27
C TYR A 32 11.89 -6.62 4.52
N LEU A 33 10.76 -6.31 5.14
CA LEU A 33 9.42 -6.41 4.57
C LEU A 33 8.85 -5.00 4.37
N GLY A 34 8.27 -4.77 3.19
CA GLY A 34 7.53 -3.56 2.86
C GLY A 34 6.11 -3.88 2.41
N LEU A 35 5.15 -3.15 2.94
CA LEU A 35 3.73 -3.28 2.65
C LEU A 35 3.17 -1.92 2.25
N ARG A 36 2.62 -1.82 1.04
CA ARG A 36 1.90 -0.62 0.62
C ARG A 36 0.71 -0.37 1.55
N GLY A 37 0.31 0.90 1.65
CA GLY A 37 -0.89 1.30 2.38
C GLY A 37 -2.19 0.95 1.65
N ASP A 38 -2.21 -0.17 0.92
CA ASP A 38 -3.41 -0.71 0.29
C ASP A 38 -4.36 -1.29 1.32
N TYR A 39 -5.64 -1.28 0.97
CA TYR A 39 -6.70 -1.74 1.86
C TYR A 39 -6.66 -3.25 2.02
N GLU A 40 -6.97 -3.75 3.21
CA GLU A 40 -7.01 -5.18 3.52
C GLU A 40 -8.15 -5.91 2.78
N GLU A 41 -9.23 -5.19 2.45
CA GLU A 41 -10.34 -5.77 1.71
C GLU A 41 -9.97 -6.14 0.27
N LYS A 42 -10.81 -6.99 -0.35
CA LYS A 42 -10.67 -7.42 -1.75
C LYS A 42 -10.73 -6.26 -2.77
N GLU A 43 -11.44 -5.19 -2.44
CA GLU A 43 -11.74 -4.08 -3.36
C GLU A 43 -11.26 -2.74 -2.81
N GLY A 44 -11.10 -1.76 -3.70
CA GLY A 44 -10.82 -0.37 -3.30
C GLY A 44 -9.35 0.03 -3.36
N CYS A 45 -8.47 -0.90 -3.72
CA CYS A 45 -7.07 -0.63 -4.06
C CYS A 45 -6.86 -0.45 -5.58
N THR A 46 -5.84 0.31 -5.93
CA THR A 46 -5.21 0.40 -7.25
C THR A 46 -4.13 -0.67 -7.42
N HIS A 47 -3.22 -0.81 -6.44
CA HIS A 47 -2.11 -1.78 -6.52
C HIS A 47 -1.76 -2.36 -5.14
N LYS A 48 -2.09 -3.64 -4.95
CA LYS A 48 -1.67 -4.43 -3.79
C LYS A 48 -0.16 -4.65 -3.86
N GLY A 49 0.60 -4.16 -2.88
CA GLY A 49 2.06 -4.27 -2.89
C GLY A 49 2.64 -4.86 -1.63
N THR A 50 3.30 -6.01 -1.80
CA THR A 50 4.09 -6.67 -0.76
C THR A 50 5.46 -6.97 -1.33
N TYR A 51 6.51 -6.57 -0.60
CA TYR A 51 7.88 -6.66 -1.10
C TYR A 51 8.81 -7.16 0.00
N ILE A 52 9.70 -8.10 -0.34
CA ILE A 52 10.80 -8.54 0.52
C ILE A 52 12.10 -8.02 -0.08
N ASN A 53 12.90 -7.36 0.74
CA ASN A 53 14.21 -6.86 0.36
C ASN A 53 15.11 -8.03 -0.08
N GLY A 54 15.75 -7.90 -1.23
CA GLY A 54 16.60 -8.94 -1.82
C GLY A 54 15.83 -10.05 -2.56
N PHE A 55 14.49 -10.00 -2.63
CA PHE A 55 13.72 -10.90 -3.47
C PHE A 55 13.40 -10.24 -4.81
N TYR A 56 14.04 -10.71 -5.87
CA TYR A 56 13.96 -10.11 -7.20
C TYR A 56 14.10 -11.17 -8.30
N ASP A 57 13.70 -10.79 -9.51
CA ASP A 57 13.92 -11.57 -10.72
C ASP A 57 15.00 -10.93 -11.59
N THR A 58 15.64 -11.74 -12.43
CA THR A 58 16.74 -11.33 -13.32
C THR A 58 16.38 -11.58 -14.79
N GLU A 59 16.51 -10.56 -15.63
CA GLU A 59 16.28 -10.68 -17.08
C GLU A 59 17.46 -10.14 -17.89
N PRO A 60 17.87 -10.77 -19.01
CA PRO A 60 18.94 -10.24 -19.86
C PRO A 60 18.58 -8.87 -20.46
N ILE A 61 19.53 -7.93 -20.45
CA ILE A 61 19.35 -6.63 -21.12
C ILE A 61 19.69 -6.76 -22.60
N THR A 62 18.77 -6.33 -23.47
CA THR A 62 19.03 -6.22 -24.91
C THR A 62 19.33 -4.77 -25.27
N TYR A 63 20.58 -4.48 -25.60
CA TYR A 63 21.00 -3.17 -26.09
C TYR A 63 20.96 -3.13 -27.62
N GLY A 64 20.69 -1.93 -28.17
CA GLY A 64 20.86 -1.69 -29.61
C GLY A 64 22.31 -1.76 -30.07
N GLU A 65 23.26 -1.48 -29.18
CA GLU A 65 24.71 -1.58 -29.37
C GLU A 65 25.38 -1.99 -28.05
N ASN A 66 26.43 -2.82 -28.11
CA ASN A 66 27.09 -3.35 -26.91
C ASN A 66 28.42 -2.63 -26.66
N ALA A 67 28.68 -2.25 -25.41
CA ALA A 67 29.93 -1.62 -24.99
C ALA A 67 30.50 -2.29 -23.73
N TYR A 68 31.83 -2.21 -23.57
CA TYR A 68 32.52 -2.77 -22.41
C TYR A 68 32.00 -2.14 -21.11
N GLY A 69 31.65 -2.99 -20.15
CA GLY A 69 31.16 -2.57 -18.83
C GLY A 69 29.65 -2.38 -18.72
N TYR A 70 28.87 -2.62 -19.78
CA TYR A 70 27.41 -2.56 -19.68
C TYR A 70 26.85 -3.68 -18.79
N ALA A 71 25.80 -3.33 -18.03
CA ALA A 71 25.06 -4.28 -17.22
C ALA A 71 24.48 -5.37 -18.12
N LYS A 72 24.58 -6.63 -17.71
CA LYS A 72 24.11 -7.75 -18.53
C LYS A 72 22.66 -8.12 -18.25
N ASN A 73 22.20 -7.87 -17.04
CA ASN A 73 20.86 -8.23 -16.57
C ASN A 73 20.18 -7.04 -15.89
N HIS A 74 18.87 -6.94 -16.08
CA HIS A 74 17.97 -6.20 -15.20
C HIS A 74 17.72 -7.02 -13.95
N GLU A 75 17.62 -6.34 -12.81
CA GLU A 75 17.15 -6.92 -11.54
C GLU A 75 15.90 -6.14 -11.11
N THR A 76 14.78 -6.82 -10.96
CA THR A 76 13.50 -6.19 -10.60
C THR A 76 12.91 -6.85 -9.36
N ILE A 77 12.65 -6.08 -8.31
CA ILE A 77 11.95 -6.57 -7.11
C ILE A 77 10.55 -7.01 -7.51
N LEU A 78 10.17 -8.21 -7.09
CA LEU A 78 8.87 -8.78 -7.40
C LEU A 78 7.82 -8.37 -6.38
N ASN A 79 6.60 -8.13 -6.87
CA ASN A 79 5.44 -8.05 -6.02
C ASN A 79 5.06 -9.45 -5.53
N LEU A 80 4.90 -9.61 -4.23
CA LEU A 80 4.67 -10.89 -3.56
C LEU A 80 3.20 -11.06 -3.16
N PRO A 81 2.77 -12.31 -2.82
CA PRO A 81 1.43 -12.55 -2.29
C PRO A 81 1.10 -11.63 -1.11
N ASP A 82 -0.13 -11.11 -1.09
CA ASP A 82 -0.60 -10.16 -0.08
C ASP A 82 -0.97 -10.88 1.23
N PRO A 83 -0.21 -10.69 2.33
CA PRO A 83 -0.54 -11.30 3.62
C PRO A 83 -1.62 -10.51 4.37
N LYS A 84 -2.02 -9.33 3.87
CA LYS A 84 -2.94 -8.40 4.55
C LYS A 84 -4.41 -8.67 4.23
N HIS A 85 -4.72 -9.65 3.38
CA HIS A 85 -6.09 -9.87 2.89
C HIS A 85 -7.04 -10.24 4.03
N ILE A 86 -8.07 -9.43 4.24
CA ILE A 86 -9.12 -9.64 5.25
C ILE A 86 -10.48 -9.40 4.59
N GLU A 87 -11.40 -10.36 4.74
CA GLU A 87 -12.79 -10.21 4.29
C GLU A 87 -13.74 -10.09 5.49
N LEU A 88 -14.54 -9.03 5.46
CA LEU A 88 -15.55 -8.74 6.46
C LEU A 88 -16.92 -8.78 5.80
N SER A 89 -17.94 -9.26 6.52
CA SER A 89 -19.33 -9.23 6.08
C SER A 89 -20.23 -8.70 7.18
N ILE A 90 -21.15 -7.81 6.81
CA ILE A 90 -22.14 -7.21 7.72
C ILE A 90 -23.51 -7.65 7.23
N ASN A 91 -24.27 -8.37 8.06
CA ASN A 91 -25.57 -8.92 7.70
C ASN A 91 -25.55 -9.74 6.38
N GLY A 92 -24.50 -10.53 6.17
CA GLY A 92 -24.33 -11.36 4.97
C GLY A 92 -23.88 -10.61 3.71
N LYS A 93 -23.65 -9.30 3.78
CA LYS A 93 -23.12 -8.50 2.66
C LYS A 93 -21.62 -8.24 2.86
N PRO A 94 -20.77 -8.48 1.84
CA PRO A 94 -19.35 -8.14 1.92
C PRO A 94 -19.11 -6.65 2.12
N PHE A 95 -18.30 -6.32 3.13
CA PHE A 95 -17.84 -4.96 3.37
C PHE A 95 -16.89 -4.50 2.25
N SER A 96 -16.98 -3.22 1.90
CA SER A 96 -16.06 -2.59 0.96
C SER A 96 -16.00 -1.10 1.25
N THR A 97 -14.80 -0.53 1.28
CA THR A 97 -14.60 0.92 1.45
C THR A 97 -15.19 1.73 0.29
N LEU A 98 -15.63 1.07 -0.79
CA LEU A 98 -16.31 1.71 -1.91
C LEU A 98 -17.83 1.85 -1.70
N ARG A 99 -18.40 1.29 -0.62
CA ARG A 99 -19.86 1.24 -0.39
C ARG A 99 -20.21 1.54 1.06
N GLY A 100 -21.26 2.34 1.27
CA GLY A 100 -21.85 2.57 2.59
C GLY A 100 -20.94 3.27 3.60
N VAL A 101 -19.86 3.93 3.18
CA VAL A 101 -18.93 4.65 4.07
C VAL A 101 -19.50 6.00 4.47
N GLN A 102 -19.66 6.21 5.78
CA GLN A 102 -20.05 7.49 6.37
C GLN A 102 -18.84 8.36 6.71
N SER A 103 -17.76 7.75 7.20
CA SER A 103 -16.51 8.45 7.49
C SER A 103 -15.32 7.54 7.26
N PHE A 104 -14.23 8.12 6.77
CA PHE A 104 -12.97 7.44 6.52
C PHE A 104 -11.84 8.28 7.10
N ARG A 105 -10.90 7.63 7.78
CA ARG A 105 -9.63 8.25 8.16
C ARG A 105 -8.52 7.23 8.10
N MET A 106 -7.41 7.62 7.51
CA MET A 106 -6.16 6.86 7.50
C MET A 106 -5.06 7.73 8.11
N SER A 107 -4.29 7.20 9.04
CA SER A 107 -3.20 7.90 9.71
C SER A 107 -1.94 7.04 9.82
N LEU A 108 -0.78 7.67 9.68
CA LEU A 108 0.54 7.08 9.90
C LEU A 108 1.25 7.86 11.00
N ASP A 109 1.60 7.17 12.08
CA ASP A 109 2.46 7.71 13.14
C ASP A 109 3.93 7.42 12.80
N PHE A 110 4.70 8.46 12.49
CA PHE A 110 6.12 8.31 12.12
C PHE A 110 7.03 7.94 13.28
N ARG A 111 6.58 8.09 14.54
CA ARG A 111 7.38 7.67 15.71
C ARG A 111 7.33 6.16 15.90
N THR A 112 6.19 5.55 15.61
CA THR A 112 5.94 4.12 15.84
C THR A 112 5.96 3.31 14.55
N GLY A 113 5.82 3.96 13.38
CA GLY A 113 5.65 3.28 12.10
C GLY A 113 4.27 2.64 11.92
N VAL A 114 3.31 2.96 12.79
CA VAL A 114 1.98 2.35 12.79
C VAL A 114 1.04 3.11 11.86
N MET A 115 0.49 2.40 10.88
CA MET A 115 -0.61 2.87 10.05
C MET A 115 -1.94 2.37 10.65
N THR A 116 -2.90 3.28 10.81
CA THR A 116 -4.23 3.00 11.34
C THR A 116 -5.29 3.50 10.37
N ARG A 117 -6.28 2.65 10.07
CA ARG A 117 -7.43 2.99 9.24
C ARG A 117 -8.72 2.81 10.04
N THR A 118 -9.51 3.88 10.11
CA THR A 118 -10.80 3.90 10.80
C THR A 118 -11.90 4.21 9.80
N VAL A 119 -12.85 3.30 9.67
CA VAL A 119 -14.00 3.45 8.77
C VAL A 119 -15.29 3.30 9.58
N ARG A 120 -16.22 4.23 9.39
CA ARG A 120 -17.61 4.08 9.83
C ARG A 120 -18.46 3.82 8.61
N CYS A 121 -19.26 2.77 8.64
CA CYS A 121 -20.16 2.41 7.57
C CYS A 121 -21.57 2.14 8.11
N VAL A 122 -22.55 2.26 7.22
CA VAL A 122 -23.90 1.76 7.44
C VAL A 122 -24.08 0.42 6.73
N PRO A 123 -24.84 -0.52 7.31
CA PRO A 123 -25.14 -1.82 6.70
C PRO A 123 -25.90 -1.74 5.37
#